data_AF-A0A7C6SIY5-F1
#
_entry.id   AF-A0A7C6SIY5-F1
#
_cell.length_a   1.000
_cell.length_b   1.000
_cell.length_c   1.000
_cell.angle_alpha   90.00
_cell.angle_beta   90.00
_cell.angle_gamma   90.00
#
_symmetry.space_group_name_H-M   'P 1'
#
loop_
_entity.id
_entity.type
_entity.pdbx_description
1 polymer ?
#
loop_
_entity_poly.entity_id
_entity_poly.type
_entity_poly.pdbx_seq_one_letter_code
_entity_poly.pdbx_strand_id
1 'polypeptide(L)'
;MDENNSLNNIEVNSRVMDFDRFPDFTSPETLYKNLIDIVVSYHPSADISMIEKAYNLANDAHKDQLRKSGEAYIIHPLSVAIILAELELDKESIVAGILHDVVEDTH
;
A
#
# COMPACT_ATOMS: atom_id res chain seq x y z
N MET A 1 4.57 15.24 47.67
CA MET A 1 3.72 14.11 48.04
C MET A 1 2.55 14.19 47.09
N ASP A 2 2.63 13.37 46.06
CA ASP A 2 2.07 13.64 44.75
C ASP A 2 0.56 13.41 44.71
N GLU A 3 -0.15 14.40 44.16
CA GLU A 3 -1.54 14.30 43.74
C GLU A 3 -1.58 13.70 42.34
N ASN A 4 -1.82 12.39 42.23
CA ASN A 4 -2.18 11.76 40.96
C ASN A 4 -3.70 11.77 40.82
N ASN A 5 -4.21 12.86 40.26
CA ASN A 5 -5.59 12.95 39.77
C ASN A 5 -5.71 12.23 38.42
N SER A 6 -6.81 11.51 38.31
CA SER A 6 -7.26 10.70 37.19
C SER A 6 -7.45 11.50 35.89
N LEU A 7 -7.69 10.75 34.81
CA LEU A 7 -8.17 11.14 33.46
C LEU A 7 -7.10 11.17 32.36
N ASN A 8 -7.01 10.11 31.54
CA ASN A 8 -7.75 10.04 30.27
C ASN A 8 -7.41 8.79 29.46
N ASN A 9 -8.39 7.87 29.41
CA ASN A 9 -8.58 6.92 28.32
C ASN A 9 -9.01 7.69 27.07
N ILE A 10 -8.25 7.65 25.98
CA ILE A 10 -8.78 7.73 24.62
C ILE A 10 -7.92 6.79 23.74
N GLU A 11 -8.50 5.67 23.31
CA GLU A 11 -7.99 4.87 22.18
C GLU A 11 -7.89 5.79 20.97
N VAL A 12 -6.67 6.16 20.59
CA VAL A 12 -6.44 6.98 19.41
C VAL A 12 -6.52 6.05 18.21
N ASN A 13 -7.68 6.04 17.54
CA ASN A 13 -7.84 5.53 16.19
C ASN A 13 -6.97 6.37 15.25
N SER A 14 -5.69 6.02 15.11
CA SER A 14 -4.73 6.77 14.30
C SER A 14 -4.88 6.42 12.81
N ARG A 15 -6.01 6.79 12.20
CA ARG A 15 -6.16 6.96 10.74
C ARG A 15 -5.59 8.32 10.32
N VAL A 16 -4.34 8.60 10.67
CA VAL A 16 -3.63 9.79 10.20
C VAL A 16 -2.60 9.30 9.20
N MET A 17 -2.66 9.81 7.97
CA MET A 17 -1.70 9.50 6.91
C MET A 17 -0.30 9.88 7.37
N ASP A 18 0.43 8.90 7.90
CA ASP A 18 1.84 9.05 8.21
C ASP A 18 2.62 8.99 6.89
N PHE A 19 3.21 10.09 6.46
CA PHE A 19 3.94 10.18 5.19
C PHE A 19 5.30 9.43 5.27
N ASP A 20 5.76 9.13 6.49
CA ASP A 20 7.00 8.36 6.75
C ASP A 20 6.75 6.83 6.80
N ARG A 21 5.55 6.36 6.44
CA ARG A 21 5.14 4.95 6.62
C ARG A 21 5.86 3.95 5.71
N PHE A 22 6.44 4.42 4.61
CA PHE A 22 7.29 3.63 3.73
C PHE A 22 8.68 4.23 3.75
N PRO A 23 9.62 3.70 4.55
CA PRO A 23 11.00 4.15 4.47
C PRO A 23 11.49 3.99 3.04
N ASP A 24 12.30 4.94 2.59
CA ASP A 24 13.04 4.84 1.33
C ASP A 24 13.66 3.43 1.23
N PHE A 25 13.59 2.82 0.05
CA PHE A 25 14.09 1.46 -0.23
C PHE A 25 13.27 0.29 0.35
N THR A 26 12.00 0.48 0.70
CA THR A 26 11.11 -0.66 1.03
C THR A 26 10.99 -1.61 -0.17
N SER A 27 11.14 -2.91 0.04
CA SER A 27 11.04 -3.88 -1.05
C SER A 27 9.61 -3.98 -1.60
N PRO A 28 9.43 -4.20 -2.92
CA PRO A 28 8.10 -4.40 -3.51
C PRO A 28 7.28 -5.50 -2.83
N GLU A 29 7.94 -6.58 -2.42
CA GLU A 29 7.31 -7.69 -1.69
C GLU A 29 6.73 -7.25 -0.34
N THR A 30 7.44 -6.39 0.40
CA THR A 30 6.96 -5.86 1.69
C THR A 30 5.74 -4.97 1.49
N LEU A 31 5.77 -4.10 0.48
CA LEU A 31 4.64 -3.24 0.13
C LEU A 31 3.41 -4.06 -0.32
N TYR A 32 3.62 -5.06 -1.15
CA TYR A 32 2.57 -5.98 -1.56
C TYR A 32 1.96 -6.71 -0.37
N LYS A 33 2.79 -7.27 0.53
CA LYS A 33 2.29 -7.91 1.75
C LYS A 33 1.46 -6.94 2.59
N ASN A 34 1.92 -5.71 2.79
CA ASN A 34 1.19 -4.69 3.53
C ASN A 34 -0.16 -4.37 2.88
N LEU A 35 -0.21 -4.24 1.55
CA LEU A 35 -1.44 -4.07 0.81
C LEU A 35 -2.44 -5.21 1.10
N ILE A 36 -1.99 -6.46 1.04
CA ILE A 36 -2.84 -7.62 1.34
C ILE A 36 -3.32 -7.61 2.80
N ASP A 37 -2.43 -7.32 3.76
CA ASP A 37 -2.78 -7.25 5.17
C ASP A 37 -3.88 -6.19 5.42
N ILE A 38 -3.79 -5.03 4.76
CA ILE A 38 -4.82 -3.97 4.83
C ILE A 38 -6.13 -4.47 4.22
N VAL A 39 -6.12 -5.04 3.01
CA VAL A 39 -7.33 -5.55 2.35
C VAL A 39 -8.05 -6.61 3.19
N VAL A 40 -7.29 -7.56 3.73
CA VAL A 40 -7.84 -8.65 4.56
C VAL A 40 -8.37 -8.11 5.89
N SER A 41 -7.83 -7.01 6.42
CA SER A 41 -8.29 -6.45 7.70
C SER A 41 -9.74 -5.96 7.67
N TYR A 42 -10.19 -5.36 6.56
CA TYR A 42 -11.57 -4.89 6.39
C TYR A 42 -12.44 -5.86 5.56
N HIS A 43 -11.83 -6.75 4.78
CA HIS A 43 -12.54 -7.78 4.02
C HIS A 43 -11.83 -9.15 4.15
N PRO A 44 -12.04 -9.89 5.27
CA PRO A 44 -11.31 -11.15 5.54
C PRO A 44 -11.53 -12.28 4.52
N SER A 45 -12.65 -12.24 3.79
CA SER A 45 -13.00 -13.18 2.71
C SER A 45 -12.65 -12.66 1.31
N ALA A 46 -11.84 -11.62 1.19
CA ALA A 46 -11.53 -11.00 -0.09
C ALA A 46 -10.79 -11.99 -1.00
N ASP A 47 -11.25 -12.11 -2.24
CA ASP A 47 -10.48 -12.78 -3.29
C ASP A 47 -9.36 -11.83 -3.77
N ILE A 48 -8.15 -12.09 -3.28
CA ILE A 48 -6.95 -11.31 -3.61
C ILE A 48 -6.31 -11.73 -4.93
N SER A 49 -6.84 -12.75 -5.63
CA SER A 49 -6.19 -13.30 -6.83
C SER A 49 -6.03 -12.28 -7.97
N MET A 50 -6.94 -11.32 -8.09
CA MET A 50 -6.80 -10.23 -9.07
C MET A 50 -5.72 -9.22 -8.66
N ILE A 51 -5.58 -8.94 -7.37
CA ILE A 51 -4.55 -8.04 -6.83
C ILE A 51 -3.17 -8.67 -7.04
N GLU A 52 -3.04 -9.96 -6.77
CA GLU A 52 -1.81 -10.73 -6.99
C GLU A 52 -1.39 -10.73 -8.48
N LYS A 53 -2.35 -10.99 -9.38
CA LYS A 53 -2.09 -10.95 -10.83
C LYS A 53 -1.66 -9.56 -11.29
N ALA A 54 -2.32 -8.51 -10.79
CA ALA A 54 -1.98 -7.13 -11.11
C ALA A 54 -0.56 -6.79 -10.62
N TYR A 55 -0.22 -7.19 -9.39
CA TYR A 55 1.12 -7.01 -8.84
C TYR A 55 2.19 -7.70 -9.68
N ASN A 56 2.02 -8.98 -10.00
CA ASN A 56 2.99 -9.71 -10.81
C ASN A 56 3.17 -9.08 -12.20
N LEU A 57 2.08 -8.67 -12.84
CA LEU A 57 2.12 -7.99 -14.14
C LEU A 57 2.88 -6.67 -14.07
N ALA A 58 2.55 -5.80 -13.10
CA ALA A 58 3.23 -4.52 -12.93
C ALA A 58 4.71 -4.70 -12.55
N ASN A 59 5.01 -5.67 -11.68
CA ASN A 59 6.38 -5.99 -11.28
C ASN A 59 7.23 -6.43 -12.47
N ASP A 60 6.69 -7.32 -13.31
CA ASP A 60 7.38 -7.80 -14.50
C ASP A 60 7.55 -6.69 -15.55
N ALA A 61 6.53 -5.84 -15.73
CA ALA A 61 6.56 -4.75 -16.69
C ALA A 61 7.56 -3.66 -16.30
N HIS A 62 7.71 -3.38 -14.99
CA HIS A 62 8.62 -2.36 -14.46
C HIS A 62 9.96 -2.92 -13.95
N LYS A 63 10.27 -4.21 -14.15
CA LYS A 63 11.43 -4.90 -13.52
C LYS A 63 12.80 -4.25 -13.78
N ASP A 64 12.97 -3.62 -14.94
CA ASP A 64 14.21 -2.99 -15.38
C ASP A 64 14.17 -1.46 -15.22
N GLN A 65 13.12 -0.94 -14.59
CA GLN A 65 12.88 0.49 -14.42
C GLN A 65 13.19 0.95 -13.00
N LEU A 66 13.97 2.02 -12.91
CA LEU A 66 14.31 2.68 -11.66
C LEU A 66 13.77 4.11 -11.66
N ARG A 67 13.32 4.58 -10.49
CA ARG A 67 13.02 6.00 -10.28
C ARG A 67 14.32 6.81 -10.24
N LYS A 68 14.19 8.14 -10.32
CA LYS A 68 15.32 9.07 -10.16
C LYS A 68 16.06 8.91 -8.82
N SER A 69 15.37 8.40 -7.78
CA SER A 69 15.92 8.06 -6.47
C SER A 69 16.79 6.79 -6.47
N GLY A 70 16.70 5.95 -7.50
CA GLY A 70 17.38 4.65 -7.60
C GLY A 70 16.53 3.46 -7.14
N GLU A 71 15.30 3.67 -6.72
CA GLU A 71 14.39 2.61 -6.28
C GLU A 71 13.63 1.97 -7.46
N ALA A 72 13.13 0.74 -7.27
CA ALA A 72 12.30 0.06 -8.27
C ALA A 72 11.02 0.87 -8.56
N TYR A 73 10.68 1.06 -9.84
CA TYR A 73 9.57 1.91 -10.25
C TYR A 73 8.21 1.45 -9.65
N ILE A 74 8.02 0.14 -9.52
CA ILE A 74 6.80 -0.48 -8.98
C ILE A 74 6.42 -0.02 -7.56
N ILE A 75 7.34 0.58 -6.80
CA ILE A 75 7.05 1.15 -5.48
C ILE A 75 5.96 2.21 -5.56
N HIS A 76 5.96 3.06 -6.61
CA HIS A 76 4.97 4.12 -6.77
C HIS A 76 3.54 3.54 -6.97
N PRO A 77 3.28 2.67 -7.96
CA PRO A 77 1.96 2.04 -8.11
C PRO A 77 1.49 1.28 -6.87
N LEU A 78 2.39 0.60 -6.14
CA LEU A 78 2.03 -0.06 -4.87
C LEU A 78 1.65 0.91 -3.76
N SER A 79 2.36 2.03 -3.64
CA SER A 79 2.04 3.07 -2.66
C SER A 79 0.66 3.67 -2.92
N VAL A 80 0.33 3.92 -4.19
CA VAL A 80 -1.02 4.34 -4.60
C VAL A 80 -2.05 3.29 -4.21
N ALA A 81 -1.82 2.02 -4.53
CA ALA A 81 -2.74 0.92 -4.20
C ALA A 81 -2.99 0.79 -2.68
N ILE A 82 -1.96 1.00 -1.85
CA ILE A 82 -2.10 0.97 -0.39
C ILE A 82 -3.00 2.11 0.08
N ILE A 83 -2.83 3.33 -0.44
CA ILE A 83 -3.71 4.46 -0.10
C ILE A 83 -5.17 4.13 -0.47
N LEU A 84 -5.41 3.55 -1.65
CA LEU A 84 -6.76 3.14 -2.06
C LEU A 84 -7.35 2.07 -1.12
N ALA A 85 -6.53 1.12 -0.66
CA ALA A 85 -6.95 0.11 0.30
C ALA A 85 -7.22 0.70 1.70
N GLU A 86 -6.45 1.68 2.16
CA GLU A 86 -6.70 2.39 3.43
C GLU A 86 -8.00 3.20 3.41
N LEU A 87 -8.41 3.66 2.23
CA LEU A 87 -9.71 4.27 1.99
C LEU A 87 -10.85 3.24 1.83
N GLU A 88 -10.55 1.95 2.00
CA GLU A 88 -11.49 0.82 1.86
C GLU A 88 -12.22 0.80 0.50
N LEU A 89 -11.52 1.21 -0.57
CA LEU A 89 -12.07 1.16 -1.92
C LEU A 89 -12.18 -0.28 -2.43
N ASP A 90 -12.96 -0.45 -3.49
CA ASP A 90 -13.19 -1.74 -4.11
C ASP A 90 -11.93 -2.32 -4.76
N LYS A 91 -11.93 -3.64 -4.90
CA LYS A 91 -10.83 -4.43 -5.46
C LYS A 91 -10.41 -3.91 -6.84
N GLU A 92 -11.39 -3.53 -7.65
CA GLU A 92 -11.20 -3.01 -9.00
C GLU A 92 -10.42 -1.69 -8.99
N SER A 93 -10.70 -0.78 -8.05
CA SER A 93 -9.92 0.44 -7.85
C SER A 93 -8.48 0.15 -7.41
N ILE A 94 -8.28 -0.80 -6.50
CA ILE A 94 -6.94 -1.20 -6.05
C ILE A 94 -6.13 -1.78 -7.22
N VAL A 95 -6.73 -2.68 -8.00
CA VAL A 95 -6.11 -3.24 -9.21
C VAL A 95 -5.77 -2.15 -10.22
N ALA A 96 -6.66 -1.18 -10.43
CA ALA A 96 -6.39 -0.05 -11.30
C ALA A 96 -5.22 0.80 -10.80
N GLY A 97 -5.11 1.03 -9.48
CA GLY A 97 -3.97 1.72 -8.87
C GLY A 97 -2.63 1.01 -9.12
N ILE A 98 -2.59 -0.32 -9.03
CA ILE A 98 -1.37 -1.10 -9.32
C ILE A 98 -0.97 -0.98 -10.80
N LEU A 99 -1.94 -0.89 -11.71
CA LEU A 99 -1.71 -0.95 -13.15
C LEU A 99 -1.66 0.42 -13.85
N HIS A 100 -1.92 1.53 -13.14
CA HIS A 100 -2.21 2.80 -13.79
C HIS A 100 -1.11 3.31 -14.73
N ASP A 101 0.15 3.08 -14.37
CA ASP A 101 1.32 3.50 -15.14
C ASP A 101 1.83 2.41 -16.11
N VAL A 102 1.35 1.17 -16.01
CA VAL A 102 1.86 0.06 -16.83
C VAL A 102 1.66 0.34 -18.33
N VAL A 103 0.53 0.92 -18.72
CA VAL A 103 0.25 1.22 -20.13
C VAL A 103 1.10 2.38 -20.66
N GLU A 104 1.41 3.37 -19.83
CA GLU A 104 2.15 4.57 -20.22
C GLU A 104 3.66 4.32 -20.26
N ASP A 105 4.18 3.61 -19.25
CA ASP A 105 5.61 3.52 -19.00
C ASP A 105 6.23 2.19 -19.47
N THR A 106 5.46 1.23 -20.01
CA THR A 106 5.97 -0.09 -20.42
C THR A 106 5.62 -0.43 -21.88
N HIS A 107 6.11 -1.56 -22.41
CA HIS A 107 6.13 -1.89 -23.85
C HIS A 107 5.62 -3.30 -24.15
#